data_AF-A0A9W4WTH3-F1
#
_entry.id   AF-A0A9W4WTH3-F1
#
_cell.length_a   1.000
_cell.length_b   1.000
_cell.length_c   1.000
_cell.angle_alpha   90.00
_cell.angle_beta   90.00
_cell.angle_gamma   90.00
#
_symmetry.space_group_name_H-M   'P 1'
#
loop_
_entity.id
_entity.type
_entity.pdbx_description
1 polymer ?
#
loop_
_entity_poly.entity_id
_entity_poly.type
_entity_poly.pdbx_seq_one_letter_code
_entity_poly.pdbx_strand_id
1 'polypeptide(L)'
;MTKLCLLEIGNTDIDSGLEYLPISLREFDCMSAERKEAKVNLIAEELRKLGEIGENEKEKKVGEITEKQRDNLKEQVRQLQKKLEDLQIKENRIEILPENS
;
A
#
# COMPACT_ATOMS: atom_id res chain seq x y z
N MET A 1 15.72 10.17 19.11
CA MET A 1 16.15 10.30 17.70
C MET A 1 15.16 11.19 16.99
N THR A 2 15.62 12.33 16.48
CA THR A 2 14.80 13.27 15.70
C THR A 2 14.75 12.75 14.26
N LYS A 3 13.54 12.54 13.72
CA LYS A 3 13.36 12.14 12.32
C LYS A 3 13.22 13.41 11.48
N LEU A 4 14.01 13.53 10.42
CA LEU A 4 13.85 14.62 9.46
C LEU A 4 12.61 14.34 8.61
N CYS A 5 11.64 15.26 8.67
CA CYS A 5 10.36 15.16 7.95
C CYS A 5 10.22 16.25 6.88
N LEU A 6 10.88 17.39 7.08
CA LEU A 6 10.86 18.55 6.19
C LEU A 6 12.31 18.95 5.86
N LEU A 7 12.60 19.25 4.60
CA LEU A 7 13.89 19.74 4.12
C LEU A 7 13.69 21.00 3.29
N GLU A 8 14.25 22.12 3.74
CA GLU A 8 14.25 23.38 2.99
C GLU A 8 15.67 23.67 2.49
N ILE A 9 15.82 23.84 1.18
CA ILE A 9 17.10 24.18 0.54
C ILE A 9 16.89 25.42 -0.31
N GLY A 10 17.63 26.49 0.00
CA GLY A 10 17.53 27.77 -0.71
C GLY A 10 18.85 28.15 -1.37
N ASN A 11 18.78 28.64 -2.62
CA ASN A 11 19.86 29.32 -3.35
C ASN A 11 21.21 28.57 -3.35
N THR A 12 21.16 27.24 -3.29
CA THR A 12 22.34 26.39 -3.12
C THR A 12 22.49 25.46 -4.31
N ASP A 13 23.74 25.22 -4.71
CA ASP A 13 24.08 24.12 -5.62
C ASP A 13 24.57 22.95 -4.77
N ILE A 14 23.82 21.86 -4.77
CA ILE A 14 24.23 20.61 -4.12
C ILE A 14 24.51 19.62 -5.23
N ASP A 15 25.79 19.29 -5.42
CA ASP A 15 26.21 18.34 -6.46
C ASP A 15 26.28 16.89 -5.95
N SER A 16 26.11 16.65 -4.63
CA SER A 16 26.10 15.30 -4.01
C SER A 16 25.45 15.28 -2.63
N GLY A 17 24.99 14.12 -2.16
CA GLY A 17 24.51 13.92 -0.78
C GLY A 17 23.00 13.68 -0.64
N LEU A 18 22.24 13.77 -1.73
CA LEU A 18 20.80 13.48 -1.76
C LEU A 18 20.51 12.00 -1.50
N GLU A 19 21.45 11.11 -1.81
CA GLU A 19 21.39 9.67 -1.57
C GLU A 19 21.38 9.30 -0.07
N TYR A 20 21.82 10.22 0.80
CA TYR A 20 21.80 10.04 2.26
C TYR A 20 20.53 10.60 2.91
N LEU A 21 19.60 11.15 2.11
CA LEU A 21 18.37 11.68 2.66
C LEU A 21 17.57 10.56 3.35
N PRO A 22 17.07 10.80 4.56
CA PRO A 22 16.38 9.77 5.31
C PRO A 22 15.02 9.47 4.66
N ILE A 23 14.64 8.19 4.67
CA ILE A 23 13.33 7.71 4.19
C ILE A 23 12.15 8.36 4.93
N SER A 24 12.39 8.98 6.10
CA SER A 24 11.37 9.72 6.84
C SER A 24 11.02 11.08 6.26
N LEU A 25 11.77 11.58 5.27
CA LEU A 25 11.50 12.84 4.61
C LEU A 25 10.16 12.76 3.86
N ARG A 26 9.25 13.69 4.16
CA ARG A 26 7.89 13.74 3.58
C ARG A 26 7.71 14.95 2.69
N GLU A 27 8.30 16.06 3.11
CA GLU A 27 8.15 17.35 2.45
C GLU A 27 9.53 17.93 2.19
N PHE A 28 9.67 18.57 1.04
CA PHE A 28 10.87 19.33 0.71
C PHE A 28 10.48 20.59 -0.04
N ASP A 29 11.17 21.69 0.25
CA ASP A 29 11.04 22.95 -0.47
C ASP A 29 12.41 23.38 -1.00
N CYS A 30 12.42 23.85 -2.23
CA CYS A 30 13.60 24.21 -2.99
C CYS A 30 13.40 25.60 -3.58
N MET A 31 14.11 26.58 -3.04
CA MET A 31 13.92 27.99 -3.38
C MET A 31 15.11 28.52 -4.18
N SER A 32 14.87 29.05 -5.38
CA SER A 32 15.89 29.74 -6.20
C SER A 32 15.61 31.23 -6.37
N ALA A 33 14.82 31.83 -5.47
CA ALA A 33 14.28 33.18 -5.65
C ALA A 33 15.37 34.26 -5.68
N GLU A 34 16.42 34.12 -4.88
CA GLU A 34 17.51 35.10 -4.78
C GLU A 34 18.64 34.80 -5.77
N ARG A 35 18.77 33.52 -6.18
CA ARG A 35 19.78 33.08 -7.15
C ARG A 35 19.11 32.18 -8.20
N LYS A 36 18.61 32.81 -9.27
CA LYS A 36 17.78 32.14 -10.29
C LYS A 36 18.53 31.05 -11.07
N GLU A 37 19.85 31.18 -11.16
CA GLU A 37 20.78 30.22 -11.74
C GLU A 37 21.16 29.07 -10.80
N ALA A 38 20.67 29.09 -9.54
CA ALA A 38 20.92 27.98 -8.61
C ALA A 38 20.31 26.69 -9.14
N LYS A 39 21.09 25.61 -9.04
CA LYS A 39 20.71 24.25 -9.45
C LYS A 39 19.70 23.60 -8.50
N VAL A 40 19.27 24.30 -7.45
CA VAL A 40 18.30 23.80 -6.47
C VAL A 40 16.97 23.36 -7.10
N ASN A 41 16.59 23.91 -8.25
CA ASN A 41 15.41 23.47 -8.99
C ASN A 41 15.58 22.06 -9.60
N LEU A 42 16.80 21.71 -10.03
CA LEU A 42 17.10 20.35 -10.53
C LEU A 42 17.02 19.32 -9.40
N ILE A 43 17.46 19.71 -8.20
CA ILE A 43 17.32 18.89 -6.99
C ILE A 43 15.85 18.61 -6.70
N ALA A 44 15.00 19.64 -6.79
CA ALA A 44 13.56 19.48 -6.58
C ALA A 44 12.95 18.48 -7.56
N GLU A 45 13.35 18.50 -8.84
CA GLU A 45 12.89 17.54 -9.84
C GLU A 45 13.36 16.11 -9.56
N GLU A 46 14.62 15.93 -9.17
CA GLU A 46 15.17 14.62 -8.81
C GLU A 46 14.47 14.02 -7.59
N LEU A 47 14.23 14.82 -6.56
CA LEU A 47 13.51 14.39 -5.36
C LEU A 47 12.06 14.00 -5.65
N ARG A 48 11.37 14.71 -6.57
CA ARG A 48 10.02 14.34 -7.03
C ARG A 48 10.01 12.98 -7.70
N LYS A 49 10.95 12.73 -8.62
CA LYS A 49 11.08 11.43 -9.31
C LYS A 49 11.28 10.27 -8.32
N LEU A 50 12.10 10.48 -7.29
CA LEU A 50 12.31 9.47 -6.24
C LEU A 50 11.05 9.23 -5.39
N GLY A 51 10.31 10.30 -5.06
CA GLY A 51 9.03 10.21 -4.34
C GLY A 51 7.97 9.44 -5.11
N GLU A 52 7.82 9.72 -6.41
CA GLU A 52 6.85 9.07 -7.30
C GLU A 52 7.12 7.56 -7.47
N ILE A 53 8.38 7.13 -7.48
CA ILE A 53 8.74 5.71 -7.49
C ILE A 53 8.23 5.02 -6.20
N GLY A 54 8.36 5.70 -5.05
CA GLY A 54 7.95 5.17 -3.75
C GLY A 54 6.43 5.06 -3.56
N GLU A 55 5.63 5.85 -4.27
CA GLU A 55 4.16 5.75 -4.25
C GLU A 55 3.65 4.61 -5.12
N ASN A 56 4.19 4.47 -6.33
CA ASN A 56 3.84 3.39 -7.26
C ASN A 56 4.12 1.99 -6.68
N GLU A 57 5.19 1.82 -5.88
CA GLU A 57 5.47 0.55 -5.21
C GLU A 57 4.49 0.21 -4.08
N LYS A 58 3.96 1.22 -3.37
CA LYS A 58 2.97 1.00 -2.30
C LYS A 58 1.64 0.56 -2.90
N GLU A 59 1.20 1.21 -3.98
CA GLU A 59 -0.03 0.84 -4.68
C GLU A 59 0.01 -0.59 -5.20
N LYS A 60 1.14 -1.02 -5.77
CA LYS A 60 1.33 -2.39 -6.26
C LYS A 60 1.20 -3.43 -5.14
N LYS A 61 1.84 -3.18 -3.98
CA LYS A 61 1.75 -4.09 -2.83
C LYS A 61 0.34 -4.16 -2.24
N VAL A 62 -0.39 -3.04 -2.21
CA VAL A 62 -1.80 -3.02 -1.75
C VAL A 62 -2.70 -3.81 -2.69
N GLY A 63 -2.49 -3.72 -4.01
CA GLY A 63 -3.21 -4.53 -4.99
C GLY A 63 -3.03 -6.03 -4.80
N GLU A 64 -1.79 -6.49 -4.57
CA GLU A 64 -1.49 -7.92 -4.37
C GLU A 64 -2.07 -8.48 -3.05
N ILE A 65 -2.07 -7.69 -1.98
CA ILE A 65 -2.64 -8.10 -0.68
C ILE A 65 -4.17 -8.23 -0.77
N THR A 66 -4.82 -7.26 -1.43
CA THR A 66 -6.29 -7.26 -1.55
C THR A 66 -6.80 -8.41 -2.44
N GLU A 67 -6.04 -8.84 -3.45
CA GLU A 67 -6.40 -9.97 -4.29
C GLU A 67 -6.33 -11.31 -3.54
N LYS A 68 -5.25 -11.56 -2.79
CA LYS A 68 -5.12 -12.77 -1.96
C LYS A 68 -6.21 -12.87 -0.89
N GLN A 69 -6.56 -11.75 -0.27
CA GLN A 69 -7.66 -11.69 0.71
C GLN A 69 -9.01 -12.01 0.06
N ARG A 70 -9.26 -11.52 -1.17
CA ARG A 70 -10.48 -11.81 -1.93
C ARG A 70 -10.62 -13.29 -2.26
N ASP A 71 -9.55 -13.94 -2.69
CA ASP A 71 -9.59 -15.37 -3.03
C ASP A 71 -9.78 -16.25 -1.79
N ASN A 72 -9.13 -15.90 -0.67
CA ASN A 72 -9.37 -16.56 0.61
C ASN A 72 -10.85 -16.45 1.04
N LEU A 73 -11.42 -15.24 0.93
CA LEU A 73 -12.83 -15.01 1.28
C LEU A 73 -13.79 -15.81 0.40
N LYS A 74 -13.53 -15.88 -0.92
CA LYS A 74 -14.32 -16.70 -1.84
C LYS A 74 -14.32 -18.18 -1.46
N GLU A 75 -13.16 -18.71 -1.07
CA GLU A 75 -13.05 -20.11 -0.66
C GLU A 75 -13.81 -20.37 0.65
N GLN A 76 -13.74 -19.46 1.62
CA GLN A 76 -14.53 -19.56 2.85
C GLN A 76 -16.04 -19.54 2.57
N VAL A 77 -16.50 -18.67 1.67
CA VAL A 77 -17.91 -18.62 1.26
C VAL A 77 -18.34 -19.93 0.62
N ARG A 78 -17.53 -20.50 -0.27
CA ARG A 78 -17.81 -21.80 -0.90
C ARG A 78 -17.93 -22.93 0.12
N GLN A 79 -17.04 -22.95 1.12
CA GLN A 79 -17.07 -23.96 2.18
C GLN A 79 -18.31 -23.81 3.08
N LEU A 80 -18.72 -22.58 3.39
CA LEU A 80 -19.94 -22.33 4.17
C LEU A 80 -21.19 -22.74 3.40
N GLN A 81 -21.26 -22.47 2.10
CA GLN A 81 -22.36 -22.92 1.24
C GLN A 81 -22.50 -24.44 1.26
N LYS A 82 -21.38 -25.16 1.09
CA LYS A 82 -21.38 -26.63 1.16
C LYS A 82 -21.84 -27.16 2.51
N LYS A 83 -21.36 -26.57 3.62
CA LYS A 83 -21.81 -26.96 4.97
C LYS A 83 -23.31 -26.73 5.18
N LEU A 84 -23.85 -25.65 4.61
CA LEU A 84 -25.29 -25.36 4.71
C LEU A 84 -26.12 -26.41 3.95
N GLU A 85 -25.70 -26.79 2.75
CA GLU A 85 -26.34 -27.86 1.97
C GLU A 85 -26.29 -29.21 2.71
N ASP A 86 -25.13 -29.57 3.27
CA ASP A 86 -24.96 -30.81 4.03
C ASP A 86 -25.88 -30.87 5.27
N LEU A 87 -26.11 -29.73 5.93
CA LEU A 87 -27.02 -29.63 7.08
C LEU A 87 -28.49 -29.77 6.66
N GLN A 88 -28.91 -29.13 5.57
CA GLN A 88 -30.26 -29.26 5.02
C GLN A 88 -30.59 -30.70 4.60
N ILE A 89 -29.62 -31.41 4.02
CA ILE A 89 -29.77 -32.82 3.66
C ILE A 89 -29.93 -33.71 4.91
N LYS A 90 -29.21 -33.41 6.00
CA LYS A 90 -29.32 -34.18 7.26
C LYS A 90 -30.66 -33.99 7.94
N GLU A 91 -31.16 -32.76 8.00
CA GLU A 91 -32.46 -32.43 8.60
C GLU A 91 -33.61 -33.16 7.89
N ASN A 92 -33.65 -33.09 6.56
CA ASN A 92 -34.65 -33.79 5.74
C ASN A 92 -34.60 -35.33 5.84
N ARG A 93 -33.48 -35.90 6.27
CA ARG A 93 -33.30 -37.37 6.37
C ARG A 93 -33.81 -37.93 7.70
N ILE A 94 -33.95 -37.10 8.73
CA ILE A 94 -34.47 -37.51 10.04
C ILE A 94 -35.99 -37.68 10.01
N GLU A 95 -36.71 -36.94 9.15
CA GLU A 95 -38.18 -37.01 9.03
C GLU A 95 -38.70 -38.27 8.31
N ILE A 96 -37.84 -39.08 7.68
CA ILE A 96 -38.25 -40.26 6.87
C ILE A 96 -37.88 -41.59 7.56
N LEU A 97 -37.64 -41.61 8.86
CA LEU A 97 -37.54 -42.88 9.60
C LEU A 97 -38.96 -43.37 9.92
N PRO A 98 -39.45 -44.49 9.33
CA PRO A 98 -40.70 -45.07 9.75
C PRO A 98 -40.54 -45.56 11.19
N GLU A 99 -41.37 -45.04 12.10
CA GLU A 99 -41.62 -45.67 13.40
C GLU A 99 -42.20 -47.07 13.13
N ASN A 100 -41.31 -48.06 13.05
CA ASN A 100 -41.71 -49.45 12.99
C ASN A 100 -41.76 -50.02 14.41
N SER A 101 -42.97 -50.45 14.75
CA SER A 101 -43.40 -51.35 15.85
C SER A 101 -43.74 -50.70 17.19
#